data_AF-A0A7C0YPU8-F1
#
_entry.id   AF-A0A7C0YPU8-F1
#
_cell.length_a   1.000
_cell.length_b   1.000
_cell.length_c   1.000
_cell.angle_alpha   90.00
_cell.angle_beta   90.00
_cell.angle_gamma   90.00
#
_symmetry.space_group_name_H-M   'P 1'
#
loop_
_entity.id
_entity.type
_entity.pdbx_description
1 polymer ?
#
loop_
_entity_poly.entity_id
_entity_poly.type
_entity_poly.pdbx_seq_one_letter_code
_entity_poly.pdbx_strand_id
1 'polypeptide(L)'
;ENKLKTSNMGYTTYSYLKEALNEAKSRLDEAKKALEDGRYYTTLSLDFQARITIRHVDWYLDVETDADLENLLKNVDDEIKSTENTISNLTIRGISMLQAVAASEERIEQAKSLLKDAWSAYYDGNYWDAVSNAAFAYERIQTAKFWASLGERYAKGDVIERESLKETARDYLDNSRLIITYITSMFGEVNLQELINLMNEGEGYYQDGKYSAAIFSAMEARIQAEIILDTLGIDNETILMDKLQRMKEDAKVAIVQAQKEGIYPILSFSYYEFAQSYENQGGLDNIQTAMVFYQYAKETSTVFLETTSSPKIIEEPSITIPTQTTTPQATTSPTQPEPTKSYISLIPFALLVGIVLGFIVGRKS
;
A
#
# COMPACT_ATOMS: atom_id res chain seq x y z
N GLU A 1 6.40 25.12 -14.80
CA GLU A 1 6.08 25.67 -16.14
C GLU A 1 7.09 26.68 -16.67
N ASN A 2 7.36 27.80 -15.98
CA ASN A 2 8.29 28.82 -16.48
C ASN A 2 9.69 28.26 -16.76
N LYS A 3 10.22 27.45 -15.82
CA LYS A 3 11.49 26.71 -15.98
C LYS A 3 11.54 25.82 -17.23
N LEU A 4 10.47 25.08 -17.50
CA LEU A 4 10.33 24.23 -18.68
C LEU A 4 10.29 25.05 -19.99
N LYS A 5 9.65 26.23 -20.00
CA LYS A 5 9.61 27.10 -21.19
C LYS A 5 10.98 27.65 -21.57
N THR A 6 11.87 27.79 -20.60
CA THR A 6 13.23 28.33 -20.79
C THR A 6 14.29 27.25 -20.92
N SER A 7 13.93 25.97 -20.80
CA SER A 7 14.92 24.88 -20.84
C SER A 7 15.35 24.57 -22.28
N ASN A 8 16.62 24.18 -22.43
CA ASN A 8 17.20 23.82 -23.72
C ASN A 8 17.04 22.32 -23.97
N MET A 9 15.82 21.89 -24.29
CA MET A 9 15.47 20.47 -24.45
C MET A 9 14.90 20.17 -25.83
N GLY A 10 15.05 18.94 -26.29
CA GLY A 10 14.42 18.47 -27.52
C GLY A 10 12.90 18.57 -27.45
N TYR A 11 12.26 18.88 -28.59
CA TYR A 11 10.81 19.10 -28.71
C TYR A 11 9.98 17.94 -28.13
N THR A 12 10.43 16.71 -28.34
CA THR A 12 9.79 15.50 -27.83
C THR A 12 9.75 15.51 -26.31
N THR A 13 10.90 15.64 -25.63
CA THR A 13 10.99 15.68 -24.16
C THR A 13 10.22 16.87 -23.59
N TYR A 14 10.32 18.04 -24.22
CA TYR A 14 9.55 19.21 -23.83
C TYR A 14 8.04 18.93 -23.83
N SER A 15 7.53 18.32 -24.91
CA SER A 15 6.10 18.02 -25.05
C SER A 15 5.63 17.03 -23.97
N TYR A 16 6.43 16.00 -23.68
CA TYR A 16 6.12 15.04 -22.60
C TYR A 16 6.07 15.72 -21.23
N LEU A 17 7.08 16.50 -20.87
CA LEU A 17 7.11 17.21 -19.58
C LEU A 17 5.98 18.24 -19.48
N LYS A 18 5.60 18.87 -20.59
CA LYS A 18 4.49 19.82 -20.61
C LYS A 18 3.16 19.12 -20.39
N GLU A 19 2.96 17.95 -20.99
CA GLU A 19 1.75 17.17 -20.77
C GLU A 19 1.66 16.64 -19.34
N ALA A 20 2.76 16.14 -18.79
CA ALA A 20 2.83 15.76 -17.38
C ALA A 20 2.43 16.90 -16.44
N LEU A 21 2.87 18.14 -16.71
CA LEU A 21 2.43 19.32 -15.94
C LEU A 21 0.95 19.66 -16.14
N ASN A 22 0.39 19.45 -17.33
CA ASN A 22 -1.05 19.64 -17.57
C ASN A 22 -1.88 18.62 -16.78
N GLU A 23 -1.47 17.37 -16.77
CA GLU A 23 -2.12 16.33 -15.97
C GLU A 23 -2.02 16.61 -14.47
N ALA A 24 -0.83 16.98 -13.98
CA ALA A 24 -0.65 17.37 -12.58
C ALA A 24 -1.57 18.53 -12.19
N LYS A 25 -1.78 19.50 -13.10
CA LYS A 25 -2.74 20.58 -12.90
C LYS A 25 -4.18 20.07 -12.84
N SER A 26 -4.58 19.15 -13.73
CA SER A 26 -5.91 18.52 -13.67
C SER A 26 -6.14 17.83 -12.32
N ARG A 27 -5.18 17.02 -11.87
CA ARG A 27 -5.22 16.35 -10.56
C ARG A 27 -5.36 17.35 -9.41
N LEU A 28 -4.66 18.48 -9.45
CA LEU A 28 -4.81 19.54 -8.42
C LEU A 28 -6.17 20.22 -8.45
N ASP A 29 -6.78 20.40 -9.63
CA ASP A 29 -8.12 20.96 -9.74
C ASP A 29 -9.18 19.96 -9.24
N GLU A 30 -8.99 18.66 -9.50
CA GLU A 30 -9.78 17.59 -8.89
C GLU A 30 -9.60 17.52 -7.37
N ALA A 31 -8.37 17.70 -6.87
CA ALA A 31 -8.08 17.75 -5.43
C ALA A 31 -8.84 18.88 -4.74
N LYS A 32 -8.89 20.08 -5.35
CA LYS A 32 -9.67 21.21 -4.82
C LYS A 32 -11.16 20.88 -4.74
N LYS A 33 -11.71 20.26 -5.78
CA LYS A 33 -13.12 19.84 -5.79
C LYS A 33 -13.40 18.79 -4.72
N ALA A 34 -12.50 17.80 -4.55
CA ALA A 34 -12.62 16.81 -3.49
C ALA A 34 -12.60 17.47 -2.10
N LEU A 35 -11.76 18.48 -1.91
CA LEU A 35 -11.67 19.23 -0.65
C LEU A 35 -12.97 19.98 -0.34
N GLU A 36 -13.54 20.66 -1.34
CA GLU A 36 -14.83 21.35 -1.25
C GLU A 36 -15.97 20.40 -0.87
N ASP A 37 -15.90 19.15 -1.34
CA ASP A 37 -16.87 18.09 -1.04
C ASP A 37 -16.58 17.36 0.29
N GLY A 38 -15.57 17.78 1.06
CA GLY A 38 -15.18 17.16 2.33
C GLY A 38 -14.48 15.80 2.21
N ARG A 39 -13.98 15.45 1.01
CA ARG A 39 -13.23 14.22 0.71
C ARG A 39 -11.73 14.43 0.96
N TYR A 40 -11.33 14.44 2.22
CA TYR A 40 -9.98 14.84 2.65
C TYR A 40 -8.88 13.89 2.19
N TYR A 41 -9.07 12.58 2.30
CA TYR A 41 -8.05 11.62 1.87
C TYR A 41 -7.96 11.52 0.35
N THR A 42 -9.09 11.58 -0.37
CA THR A 42 -9.06 11.73 -1.84
C THR A 42 -8.27 12.98 -2.23
N THR A 43 -8.48 14.11 -1.54
CA THR A 43 -7.71 15.35 -1.77
C THR A 43 -6.21 15.12 -1.58
N LEU A 44 -5.81 14.51 -0.46
CA LEU A 44 -4.40 14.24 -0.16
C LEU A 44 -3.78 13.29 -1.18
N SER A 45 -4.53 12.28 -1.65
CA SER A 45 -4.07 11.34 -2.68
C SER A 45 -3.84 12.02 -4.03
N LEU A 46 -4.75 12.91 -4.45
CA LEU A 46 -4.61 13.67 -5.69
C LEU A 46 -3.47 14.70 -5.62
N ASP A 47 -3.32 15.40 -4.49
CA ASP A 47 -2.20 16.32 -4.24
C ASP A 47 -0.86 15.58 -4.27
N PHE A 48 -0.77 14.42 -3.60
CA PHE A 48 0.39 13.55 -3.62
C PHE A 48 0.80 13.14 -5.05
N GLN A 49 -0.15 12.64 -5.85
CA GLN A 49 0.10 12.26 -7.24
C GLN A 49 0.62 13.45 -8.07
N ALA A 50 -0.02 14.62 -7.93
CA ALA A 50 0.42 15.83 -8.64
C ALA A 50 1.84 16.26 -8.23
N ARG A 51 2.17 16.18 -6.93
CA ARG A 51 3.50 16.55 -6.43
C ARG A 51 4.60 15.67 -6.96
N ILE A 52 4.39 14.35 -7.06
CA ILE A 52 5.37 13.43 -7.66
C ILE A 52 5.69 13.91 -9.09
N THR A 53 4.66 14.15 -9.89
CA THR A 53 4.82 14.61 -11.28
C THR A 53 5.55 15.94 -11.35
N ILE A 54 5.14 16.93 -10.55
CA ILE A 54 5.77 18.26 -10.52
C ILE A 54 7.24 18.16 -10.14
N ARG A 55 7.56 17.34 -9.12
CA ARG A 55 8.91 17.15 -8.61
C ARG A 55 9.80 16.43 -9.62
N HIS A 56 9.29 15.39 -10.26
CA HIS A 56 9.99 14.72 -11.36
C HIS A 56 10.34 15.73 -12.46
N VAL A 57 9.37 16.53 -12.93
CA VAL A 57 9.62 17.54 -13.97
C VAL A 57 10.64 18.58 -13.48
N ASP A 58 10.51 19.08 -12.26
CA ASP A 58 11.40 20.11 -11.73
C ASP A 58 12.85 19.61 -11.60
N TRP A 59 13.04 18.42 -11.04
CA TRP A 59 14.36 17.82 -10.84
C TRP A 59 14.99 17.36 -12.15
N TYR A 60 14.19 16.81 -13.08
CA TYR A 60 14.70 16.40 -14.39
C TYR A 60 15.23 17.60 -15.19
N LEU A 61 14.69 18.80 -14.93
CA LEU A 61 15.18 20.04 -15.51
C LEU A 61 16.46 20.58 -14.86
N ASP A 62 16.79 20.15 -13.62
CA ASP A 62 18.01 20.57 -12.91
C ASP A 62 19.18 19.61 -13.10
N VAL A 63 18.91 18.35 -13.47
CA VAL A 63 19.94 17.34 -13.68
C VAL A 63 20.55 17.53 -15.07
N GLU A 64 21.75 18.10 -15.13
CA GLU A 64 22.53 18.26 -16.37
C GLU A 64 23.68 17.25 -16.47
N THR A 65 24.17 16.75 -15.33
CA THR A 65 25.32 15.85 -15.25
C THR A 65 25.08 14.66 -14.32
N ASP A 66 25.90 13.61 -14.45
CA ASP A 66 25.94 12.46 -13.53
C ASP A 66 26.09 12.88 -12.07
N ALA A 67 26.89 13.94 -11.83
CA ALA A 67 27.13 14.46 -10.49
C ALA A 67 25.88 15.12 -9.90
N ASP A 68 25.07 15.81 -10.71
CA ASP A 68 23.81 16.42 -10.26
C ASP A 68 22.80 15.35 -9.84
N LEU A 69 22.68 14.28 -10.65
CA LEU A 69 21.81 13.16 -10.34
C LEU A 69 22.29 12.40 -9.09
N GLU A 70 23.58 12.10 -8.99
CA GLU A 70 24.13 11.43 -7.80
C GLU A 70 23.89 12.25 -6.53
N ASN A 71 24.06 13.58 -6.59
CA ASN A 71 23.78 14.47 -5.47
C ASN A 71 22.29 14.50 -5.12
N LEU A 72 21.40 14.51 -6.11
CA LEU A 72 19.96 14.40 -5.88
C LEU A 72 19.61 13.12 -5.12
N LEU A 73 20.12 11.96 -5.58
CA LEU A 73 19.85 10.67 -4.94
C LEU A 73 20.38 10.61 -3.50
N LYS A 74 21.57 11.17 -3.24
CA LYS A 74 22.12 11.29 -1.88
C LYS A 74 21.26 12.20 -0.98
N ASN A 75 20.78 13.32 -1.50
CA ASN A 75 19.90 14.21 -0.73
C ASN A 75 18.58 13.52 -0.34
N VAL A 76 18.01 12.71 -1.26
CA VAL A 76 16.81 11.92 -0.95
C VAL A 76 17.12 10.83 0.09
N ASP A 77 18.27 10.16 -0.01
CA ASP A 77 18.74 9.19 0.99
C ASP A 77 18.90 9.79 2.39
N ASP A 78 19.53 10.97 2.49
CA ASP A 78 19.69 11.69 3.74
C ASP A 78 18.35 12.11 4.37
N GLU A 79 17.40 12.54 3.53
CA GLU A 79 16.03 12.88 3.95
C GLU A 79 15.27 11.64 4.45
N ILE A 80 15.43 10.48 3.80
CA ILE A 80 14.88 9.18 4.25
C ILE A 80 15.46 8.84 5.63
N LYS A 81 16.78 8.82 5.77
CA LYS A 81 17.48 8.45 7.01
C LYS A 81 17.11 9.38 8.18
N SER A 82 17.07 10.69 7.93
CA SER A 82 16.68 11.68 8.93
C SER A 82 15.24 11.47 9.41
N THR A 83 14.34 11.19 8.47
CA THR A 83 12.92 10.94 8.77
C THR A 83 12.71 9.63 9.52
N GLU A 84 13.37 8.55 9.10
CA GLU A 84 13.36 7.27 9.79
C GLU A 84 13.86 7.39 11.23
N ASN A 85 14.99 8.08 11.44
CA ASN A 85 15.53 8.32 12.78
C ASN A 85 14.54 9.11 13.64
N THR A 86 13.83 10.09 13.06
CA THR A 86 12.84 10.86 13.80
C THR A 86 11.65 9.99 14.22
N ILE A 87 11.09 9.21 13.28
CA ILE A 87 9.87 8.42 13.50
C ILE A 87 10.12 7.20 14.38
N SER A 88 11.25 6.51 14.19
CA SER A 88 11.62 5.35 15.01
C SER A 88 11.75 5.69 16.50
N ASN A 89 12.16 6.93 16.83
CA ASN A 89 12.31 7.43 18.19
C ASN A 89 11.03 8.02 18.81
N LEU A 90 9.90 8.03 18.10
CA LEU A 90 8.62 8.48 18.67
C LEU A 90 8.13 7.52 19.75
N THR A 91 7.70 8.07 20.89
CA THR A 91 6.96 7.31 21.91
C THR A 91 5.51 7.14 21.47
N ILE A 92 5.13 5.93 21.09
CA ILE A 92 3.78 5.63 20.59
C ILE A 92 2.79 5.62 21.76
N ARG A 93 1.71 6.39 21.68
CA ARG A 93 0.65 6.47 22.69
C ARG A 93 -0.73 6.20 22.11
N GLY A 94 -1.28 5.05 22.49
CA GLY A 94 -2.57 4.55 22.03
C GLY A 94 -2.64 4.15 20.55
N ILE A 95 -3.74 3.47 20.22
CA ILE A 95 -3.90 2.81 18.92
C ILE A 95 -3.98 3.79 17.75
N SER A 96 -4.62 4.95 17.91
CA SER A 96 -4.70 5.95 16.83
C SER A 96 -3.32 6.49 16.43
N MET A 97 -2.44 6.74 17.40
CA MET A 97 -1.05 7.14 17.09
C MET A 97 -0.27 5.96 16.51
N LEU A 98 -0.45 4.76 17.05
CA LEU A 98 0.18 3.54 16.54
C LEU A 98 -0.13 3.32 15.05
N GLN A 99 -1.40 3.44 14.64
CA GLN A 99 -1.80 3.35 13.24
C GLN A 99 -1.08 4.38 12.38
N ALA A 100 -1.05 5.64 12.80
CA ALA A 100 -0.41 6.71 12.04
C ALA A 100 1.11 6.54 11.94
N VAL A 101 1.77 6.10 13.02
CA VAL A 101 3.20 5.76 13.03
C VAL A 101 3.48 4.56 12.12
N ALA A 102 2.66 3.51 12.20
CA ALA A 102 2.76 2.35 11.33
C ALA A 102 2.65 2.71 9.83
N ALA A 103 1.66 3.53 9.46
CA ALA A 103 1.52 4.06 8.11
C ALA A 103 2.71 4.92 7.67
N SER A 104 3.38 5.59 8.61
CA SER A 104 4.58 6.37 8.34
C SER A 104 5.80 5.48 8.08
N GLU A 105 5.94 4.42 8.88
CA GLU A 105 7.02 3.41 8.75
C GLU A 105 6.92 2.65 7.43
N GLU A 106 5.72 2.23 7.05
CA GLU A 106 5.46 1.62 5.74
C GLU A 106 5.91 2.53 4.58
N ARG A 107 5.60 3.82 4.65
CA ARG A 107 6.00 4.82 3.63
C ARG A 107 7.51 5.05 3.59
N ILE A 108 8.19 4.95 4.73
CA ILE A 108 9.66 5.01 4.78
C ILE A 108 10.26 3.82 4.04
N GLU A 109 9.75 2.61 4.29
CA GLU A 109 10.27 1.41 3.61
C GLU A 109 9.96 1.42 2.10
N GLN A 110 8.77 1.88 1.71
CA GLN A 110 8.45 2.15 0.29
C GLN A 110 9.42 3.15 -0.33
N ALA A 111 9.78 4.23 0.38
CA ALA A 111 10.73 5.22 -0.11
C ALA A 111 12.14 4.64 -0.28
N LYS A 112 12.58 3.73 0.60
CA LYS A 112 13.87 3.03 0.46
C LYS A 112 13.88 2.11 -0.75
N SER A 113 12.79 1.38 -0.99
CA SER A 113 12.64 0.53 -2.17
C SER A 113 12.69 1.36 -3.46
N LEU A 114 11.93 2.45 -3.52
CA LEU A 114 11.95 3.39 -4.66
C LEU A 114 13.34 4.03 -4.85
N LEU A 115 14.04 4.39 -3.77
CA LEU A 115 15.40 4.93 -3.89
C LEU A 115 16.39 3.88 -4.41
N LYS A 116 16.24 2.61 -4.02
CA LYS A 116 17.05 1.51 -4.56
C LYS A 116 16.83 1.38 -6.07
N ASP A 117 15.58 1.46 -6.53
CA ASP A 117 15.25 1.44 -7.96
C ASP A 117 15.80 2.68 -8.69
N ALA A 118 15.79 3.84 -8.03
CA ALA A 118 16.39 5.06 -8.55
C ALA A 118 17.92 4.92 -8.75
N TRP A 119 18.62 4.33 -7.78
CA TRP A 119 20.04 4.01 -7.90
C TRP A 119 20.32 2.99 -9.00
N SER A 120 19.49 1.95 -9.14
CA SER A 120 19.62 0.97 -10.23
C SER A 120 19.51 1.66 -11.59
N ALA A 121 18.46 2.48 -11.79
CA ALA A 121 18.26 3.23 -13.01
C ALA A 121 19.41 4.21 -13.31
N TYR A 122 19.98 4.85 -12.28
CA TYR A 122 21.17 5.68 -12.42
C TYR A 122 22.37 4.90 -12.98
N TYR A 123 22.68 3.72 -12.41
CA TYR A 123 23.79 2.89 -12.90
C TYR A 123 23.55 2.33 -14.30
N ASP A 124 22.30 2.15 -14.70
CA ASP A 124 21.90 1.76 -16.05
C ASP A 124 21.91 2.93 -17.06
N GLY A 125 22.23 4.16 -16.60
CA GLY A 125 22.24 5.37 -17.43
C GLY A 125 20.83 5.90 -17.76
N ASN A 126 19.81 5.43 -17.07
CA ASN A 126 18.41 5.82 -17.27
C ASN A 126 18.01 6.95 -16.29
N TYR A 127 18.33 8.17 -16.67
CA TYR A 127 18.13 9.35 -15.81
C TYR A 127 16.67 9.67 -15.61
N TRP A 128 15.84 9.34 -16.59
CA TRP A 128 14.41 9.53 -16.53
C TRP A 128 13.81 8.74 -15.38
N ASP A 129 14.07 7.43 -15.33
CA ASP A 129 13.54 6.57 -14.29
C ASP A 129 14.23 6.82 -12.95
N ALA A 130 15.53 7.16 -12.94
CA ALA A 130 16.24 7.54 -11.72
C ALA A 130 15.58 8.76 -11.04
N VAL A 131 15.33 9.83 -11.79
CA VAL A 131 14.67 11.04 -11.26
C VAL A 131 13.21 10.76 -10.89
N SER A 132 12.50 9.95 -11.67
CA SER A 132 11.11 9.56 -11.38
C SER A 132 10.98 8.81 -10.05
N ASN A 133 11.79 7.76 -9.86
CA ASN A 133 11.81 6.98 -8.64
C ASN A 133 12.28 7.80 -7.43
N ALA A 134 13.27 8.69 -7.61
CA ALA A 134 13.70 9.60 -6.56
C ALA A 134 12.59 10.59 -6.14
N ALA A 135 11.86 11.17 -7.10
CA ALA A 135 10.75 12.08 -6.83
C ALA A 135 9.64 11.38 -6.05
N PHE A 136 9.33 10.14 -6.42
CA PHE A 136 8.35 9.32 -5.70
C PHE A 136 8.83 8.99 -4.29
N ALA A 137 10.07 8.52 -4.12
CA ALA A 137 10.67 8.25 -2.81
C ALA A 137 10.59 9.47 -1.89
N TYR A 138 10.95 10.65 -2.40
CA TYR A 138 10.89 11.88 -1.62
C TYR A 138 9.47 12.23 -1.18
N GLU A 139 8.48 12.15 -2.08
CA GLU A 139 7.09 12.44 -1.71
C GLU A 139 6.53 11.41 -0.71
N ARG A 140 6.94 10.13 -0.80
CA ARG A 140 6.61 9.13 0.22
C ARG A 140 7.12 9.56 1.59
N ILE A 141 8.34 10.08 1.68
CA ILE A 141 8.88 10.63 2.92
C ILE A 141 8.10 11.85 3.42
N GLN A 142 7.67 12.75 2.54
CA GLN A 142 6.83 13.88 2.97
C GLN A 142 5.48 13.39 3.55
N THR A 143 4.88 12.36 2.95
CA THR A 143 3.65 11.77 3.50
C THR A 143 3.90 11.00 4.80
N ALA A 144 5.06 10.37 4.99
CA ALA A 144 5.45 9.75 6.26
C ALA A 144 5.53 10.80 7.39
N LYS A 145 6.17 11.95 7.13
CA LYS A 145 6.20 13.08 8.08
C LYS A 145 4.80 13.58 8.43
N PHE A 146 3.93 13.71 7.43
CA PHE A 146 2.54 14.11 7.64
C PHE A 146 1.81 13.15 8.57
N TRP A 147 1.87 11.84 8.29
CA TRP A 147 1.19 10.82 9.10
C TRP A 147 1.72 10.77 10.53
N ALA A 148 3.03 10.82 10.73
CA ALA A 148 3.62 10.86 12.06
C ALA A 148 3.11 12.08 12.85
N SER A 149 3.13 13.27 12.23
CA SER A 149 2.63 14.50 12.85
C SER A 149 1.13 14.45 13.17
N LEU A 150 0.35 13.75 12.34
CA LEU A 150 -1.07 13.53 12.59
C LEU A 150 -1.25 12.59 13.78
N GLY A 151 -0.48 11.50 13.84
CA GLY A 151 -0.47 10.56 14.96
C GLY A 151 -0.20 11.24 16.30
N GLU A 152 0.80 12.12 16.36
CA GLU A 152 1.12 12.89 17.57
C GLU A 152 -0.05 13.75 18.06
N ARG A 153 -0.88 14.31 17.17
CA ARG A 153 -2.07 15.09 17.55
C ARG A 153 -3.17 14.24 18.19
N TYR A 154 -3.21 12.95 17.86
CA TYR A 154 -4.15 11.98 18.39
C TYR A 154 -3.54 11.06 19.45
N ALA A 155 -2.31 11.35 19.89
CA ALA A 155 -1.60 10.61 20.93
C ALA A 155 -2.38 10.67 22.25
N LYS A 156 -3.01 9.54 22.62
CA LYS A 156 -3.84 9.41 23.82
C LYS A 156 -3.77 7.98 24.35
N GLY A 157 -3.82 7.83 25.67
CA GLY A 157 -3.76 6.52 26.32
C GLY A 157 -2.34 6.07 26.65
N ASP A 158 -2.19 4.76 26.84
CA ASP A 158 -0.97 4.15 27.33
C ASP A 158 0.13 4.11 26.26
N VAL A 159 1.38 4.04 26.73
CA VAL A 159 2.53 3.81 25.86
C VAL A 159 2.44 2.39 25.31
N ILE A 160 2.61 2.26 24.00
CA ILE A 160 2.69 0.96 23.33
C ILE A 160 4.14 0.74 22.94
N GLU A 161 4.74 -0.30 23.52
CA GLU A 161 6.11 -0.70 23.20
C GLU A 161 6.15 -1.35 21.83
N ARG A 162 7.13 -0.99 20.99
CA ARG A 162 7.24 -1.53 19.62
C ARG A 162 7.32 -3.05 19.58
N GLU A 163 8.01 -3.64 20.57
CA GLU A 163 8.16 -5.10 20.69
C GLU A 163 6.81 -5.80 20.94
N SER A 164 5.79 -5.12 21.48
CA SER A 164 4.46 -5.72 21.67
C SER A 164 3.75 -6.04 20.36
N LEU A 165 4.20 -5.47 19.24
CA LEU A 165 3.65 -5.72 17.90
C LEU A 165 4.23 -6.97 17.25
N LYS A 166 5.27 -7.57 17.83
CA LYS A 166 6.00 -8.68 17.23
C LYS A 166 5.13 -9.91 17.01
N GLU A 167 4.38 -10.33 18.02
CA GLU A 167 3.50 -11.51 17.91
C GLU A 167 2.45 -11.28 16.81
N THR A 168 1.79 -10.12 16.83
CA THR A 168 0.83 -9.71 15.80
C THR A 168 1.46 -9.66 14.41
N ALA A 169 2.69 -9.17 14.27
CA ALA A 169 3.39 -9.18 12.99
C ALA A 169 3.64 -10.61 12.49
N ARG A 170 4.04 -11.53 13.37
CA ARG A 170 4.23 -12.94 13.02
C ARG A 170 2.91 -13.58 12.58
N ASP A 171 1.84 -13.35 13.33
CA ASP A 171 0.50 -13.88 13.01
C ASP A 171 -0.01 -13.37 11.67
N TYR A 172 0.14 -12.08 11.40
CA TYR A 172 -0.23 -11.49 10.12
C TYR A 172 0.58 -12.09 8.98
N LEU A 173 1.90 -12.21 9.13
CA LEU A 173 2.76 -12.82 8.10
C LEU A 173 2.39 -14.29 7.84
N ASP A 174 2.14 -15.07 8.89
CA ASP A 174 1.79 -16.49 8.76
C ASP A 174 0.43 -16.68 8.11
N ASN A 175 -0.59 -15.94 8.55
CA ASN A 175 -1.93 -15.99 7.96
C ASN A 175 -1.92 -15.56 6.49
N SER A 176 -1.16 -14.51 6.15
CA SER A 176 -1.05 -14.02 4.77
C SER A 176 -0.34 -15.02 3.88
N ARG A 177 0.75 -15.66 4.38
CA ARG A 177 1.46 -16.73 3.67
C ARG A 177 0.57 -17.93 3.40
N LEU A 178 -0.31 -18.32 4.34
CA LEU A 178 -1.25 -19.43 4.13
C LEU A 178 -2.18 -19.16 2.93
N ILE A 179 -2.78 -17.97 2.86
CA ILE A 179 -3.69 -17.59 1.78
C ILE A 179 -2.94 -17.54 0.45
N ILE A 180 -1.77 -16.89 0.41
CA ILE A 180 -0.97 -16.79 -0.82
C ILE A 180 -0.51 -18.16 -1.29
N THR A 181 -0.10 -19.05 -0.38
CA THR A 181 0.25 -20.44 -0.72
C THR A 181 -0.93 -21.19 -1.30
N TYR A 182 -2.13 -21.02 -0.72
CA TYR A 182 -3.36 -21.62 -1.24
C TYR A 182 -3.64 -21.16 -2.68
N ILE A 183 -3.64 -19.84 -2.93
CA ILE A 183 -3.87 -19.28 -4.27
C ILE A 183 -2.80 -19.75 -5.25
N THR A 184 -1.53 -19.74 -4.84
CA THR A 184 -0.40 -20.20 -5.66
C THR A 184 -0.56 -21.67 -6.03
N SER A 185 -1.01 -22.52 -5.10
CA SER A 185 -1.24 -23.94 -5.38
C SER A 185 -2.38 -24.19 -6.37
N MET A 186 -3.37 -23.29 -6.41
CA MET A 186 -4.54 -23.41 -7.27
C MET A 186 -4.31 -22.82 -8.67
N PHE A 187 -3.53 -21.74 -8.79
CA PHE A 187 -3.42 -20.93 -10.01
C PHE A 187 -2.00 -20.77 -10.56
N GLY A 188 -0.97 -21.22 -9.84
CA GLY A 188 0.43 -21.02 -10.19
C GLY A 188 0.94 -19.60 -9.89
N GLU A 189 2.25 -19.40 -10.06
CA GLU A 189 2.96 -18.19 -9.61
C GLU A 189 2.89 -17.00 -10.58
N VAL A 190 2.56 -17.23 -11.85
CA VAL A 190 2.77 -16.25 -12.94
C VAL A 190 2.01 -14.93 -12.71
N ASN A 191 0.91 -14.97 -11.96
CA ASN A 191 0.11 -13.79 -11.61
C ASN A 191 0.11 -13.48 -10.11
N LEU A 192 1.12 -13.91 -9.34
CA LEU A 192 1.19 -13.68 -7.89
C LEU A 192 2.54 -13.13 -7.41
N GLN A 193 3.45 -12.80 -8.34
CA GLN A 193 4.80 -12.36 -8.01
C GLN A 193 4.82 -11.11 -7.11
N GLU A 194 3.91 -10.17 -7.34
CA GLU A 194 3.76 -8.96 -6.50
C GLU A 194 3.43 -9.32 -5.05
N LEU A 195 2.49 -10.25 -4.83
CA LEU A 195 2.11 -10.72 -3.49
C LEU A 195 3.26 -11.45 -2.80
N ILE A 196 4.01 -12.25 -3.56
CA ILE A 196 5.19 -12.95 -3.05
C ILE A 196 6.27 -11.94 -2.65
N ASN A 197 6.48 -10.89 -3.45
CA ASN A 197 7.43 -9.83 -3.14
C ASN A 197 7.03 -9.07 -1.87
N LEU A 198 5.76 -8.65 -1.76
CA LEU A 198 5.22 -8.00 -0.56
C LEU A 198 5.40 -8.86 0.69
N MET A 199 5.17 -10.18 0.59
CA MET A 199 5.41 -11.09 1.70
C MET A 199 6.88 -11.22 2.08
N ASN A 200 7.78 -11.25 1.10
CA ASN A 200 9.21 -11.33 1.35
C ASN A 200 9.73 -10.03 1.98
N GLU A 201 9.22 -8.88 1.54
CA GLU A 201 9.49 -7.58 2.17
C GLU A 201 9.01 -7.55 3.61
N GLY A 202 7.77 -8.00 3.87
CA GLY A 202 7.21 -8.09 5.22
C GLY A 202 8.05 -8.97 6.15
N GLU A 203 8.56 -10.10 5.66
CA GLU A 203 9.45 -10.97 6.42
C GLU A 203 10.81 -10.29 6.71
N GLY A 204 11.35 -9.52 5.75
CA GLY A 204 12.53 -8.69 5.95
C GLY A 204 12.32 -7.62 7.02
N TYR A 205 11.20 -6.90 6.97
CA TYR A 205 10.84 -5.90 7.97
C TYR A 205 10.71 -6.50 9.37
N TYR A 206 10.13 -7.70 9.48
CA TYR A 206 10.04 -8.42 10.74
C TYR A 206 11.42 -8.74 11.33
N GLN A 207 12.35 -9.20 10.50
CA GLN A 207 13.72 -9.51 10.91
C GLN A 207 14.50 -8.26 11.34
N ASP A 208 14.22 -7.12 10.72
CA ASP A 208 14.78 -5.81 11.08
C ASP A 208 14.15 -5.19 12.35
N GLY A 209 13.14 -5.82 12.95
CA GLY A 209 12.40 -5.28 14.10
C GLY A 209 11.37 -4.20 13.74
N LYS A 210 11.07 -4.01 12.44
CA LYS A 210 10.08 -3.05 11.91
C LYS A 210 8.70 -3.70 11.86
N TYR A 211 8.18 -4.11 13.03
CA TYR A 211 6.97 -4.92 13.13
C TYR A 211 5.72 -4.27 12.51
N SER A 212 5.58 -2.94 12.61
CA SER A 212 4.46 -2.24 11.97
C SER A 212 4.48 -2.37 10.45
N ALA A 213 5.65 -2.19 9.82
CA ALA A 213 5.80 -2.33 8.38
C ALA A 213 5.54 -3.78 7.95
N ALA A 214 6.01 -4.76 8.73
CA ALA A 214 5.71 -6.18 8.49
C ALA A 214 4.21 -6.48 8.52
N ILE A 215 3.47 -5.94 9.50
CA ILE A 215 2.01 -6.07 9.59
C ILE A 215 1.33 -5.50 8.35
N PHE A 216 1.71 -4.28 7.92
CA PHE A 216 1.10 -3.62 6.77
C PHE A 216 1.40 -4.36 5.45
N SER A 217 2.64 -4.79 5.22
CA SER A 217 2.99 -5.57 4.02
C SER A 217 2.25 -6.91 3.97
N ALA A 218 2.13 -7.61 5.11
CA ALA A 218 1.38 -8.86 5.20
C ALA A 218 -0.12 -8.62 4.93
N MET A 219 -0.70 -7.62 5.60
CA MET A 219 -2.09 -7.21 5.41
C MET A 219 -2.38 -6.84 3.95
N GLU A 220 -1.52 -6.06 3.30
CA GLU A 220 -1.65 -5.72 1.89
C GLU A 220 -1.66 -6.97 1.00
N ALA A 221 -0.67 -7.85 1.18
CA ALA A 221 -0.56 -9.07 0.38
C ALA A 221 -1.80 -9.98 0.58
N ARG A 222 -2.30 -10.09 1.82
CA ARG A 222 -3.52 -10.84 2.12
C ARG A 222 -4.76 -10.22 1.50
N ILE A 223 -4.95 -8.92 1.62
CA ILE A 223 -6.12 -8.23 1.07
C ILE A 223 -6.17 -8.42 -0.44
N GLN A 224 -5.05 -8.17 -1.13
CA GLN A 224 -5.00 -8.36 -2.58
C GLN A 224 -5.28 -9.81 -2.97
N ALA A 225 -4.71 -10.78 -2.25
CA ALA A 225 -5.00 -12.20 -2.41
C ALA A 225 -6.50 -12.53 -2.25
N GLU A 226 -7.14 -12.03 -1.19
CA GLU A 226 -8.57 -12.23 -0.92
C GLU A 226 -9.44 -11.61 -2.02
N ILE A 227 -9.12 -10.39 -2.47
CA ILE A 227 -9.86 -9.74 -3.57
C ILE A 227 -9.69 -10.50 -4.89
N ILE A 228 -8.50 -11.02 -5.20
CA ILE A 228 -8.30 -11.88 -6.38
C ILE A 228 -9.22 -13.09 -6.30
N LEU A 229 -9.27 -13.79 -5.16
CA LEU A 229 -10.18 -14.93 -4.95
C LEU A 229 -11.65 -14.53 -5.08
N ASP A 230 -12.02 -13.37 -4.54
CA ASP A 230 -13.41 -12.92 -4.53
C ASP A 230 -13.92 -12.44 -5.88
N THR A 231 -13.03 -12.00 -6.76
CA THR A 231 -13.35 -11.42 -8.07
C THR A 231 -13.08 -12.39 -9.22
N LEU A 232 -12.38 -13.49 -8.96
CA LEU A 232 -11.96 -14.45 -9.97
C LEU A 232 -13.16 -14.98 -10.77
N GLY A 233 -13.08 -14.85 -12.09
CA GLY A 233 -14.10 -15.35 -13.00
C GLY A 233 -15.41 -14.55 -12.97
N ILE A 234 -15.43 -13.38 -12.33
CA ILE A 234 -16.58 -12.47 -12.30
C ILE A 234 -16.30 -11.31 -13.26
N ASP A 235 -16.93 -11.36 -14.43
CA ASP A 235 -16.97 -10.29 -15.43
C ASP A 235 -18.27 -9.47 -15.35
N ASN A 236 -19.19 -9.86 -14.47
CA ASN A 236 -20.47 -9.19 -14.26
C ASN A 236 -20.36 -8.09 -13.20
N GLU A 237 -20.52 -6.85 -13.65
CA GLU A 237 -20.45 -5.65 -12.81
C GLU A 237 -21.46 -5.66 -11.65
N THR A 238 -22.69 -6.13 -11.88
CA THR A 238 -23.74 -6.19 -10.85
C THR A 238 -23.35 -7.15 -9.73
N ILE A 239 -22.78 -8.31 -10.05
CA ILE A 239 -22.34 -9.30 -9.06
C ILE A 239 -21.18 -8.74 -8.22
N LEU A 240 -20.21 -8.05 -8.85
CA LEU A 240 -19.14 -7.38 -8.13
C LEU A 240 -19.67 -6.25 -7.24
N MET A 241 -20.65 -5.49 -7.71
CA MET A 241 -21.27 -4.42 -6.94
C MET A 241 -21.98 -4.96 -5.68
N ASP A 242 -22.67 -6.11 -5.77
CA ASP A 242 -23.26 -6.76 -4.60
C ASP A 242 -22.21 -7.19 -3.57
N LYS A 243 -21.05 -7.70 -4.03
CA LYS A 243 -19.90 -8.01 -3.16
C LYS A 243 -19.32 -6.74 -2.53
N LEU A 244 -19.12 -5.69 -3.32
CA LEU A 244 -18.62 -4.39 -2.86
C LEU A 244 -19.51 -3.82 -1.75
N GLN A 245 -20.85 -3.85 -1.90
CA GLN A 245 -21.75 -3.31 -0.87
C GLN A 245 -21.65 -4.08 0.46
N ARG A 246 -21.39 -5.40 0.42
CA ARG A 246 -21.11 -6.16 1.66
C ARG A 246 -19.79 -5.74 2.29
N MET A 247 -18.72 -5.62 1.51
CA MET A 247 -17.41 -5.16 2.01
C MET A 247 -17.47 -3.75 2.60
N LYS A 248 -18.24 -2.86 1.97
CA LYS A 248 -18.52 -1.52 2.46
C LYS A 248 -19.21 -1.53 3.82
N GLU A 249 -20.27 -2.33 3.98
CA GLU A 249 -20.96 -2.41 5.28
C GLU A 249 -20.08 -3.06 6.35
N ASP A 250 -19.31 -4.11 6.01
CA ASP A 250 -18.33 -4.72 6.92
C ASP A 250 -17.29 -3.71 7.42
N ALA A 251 -16.73 -2.90 6.52
CA ALA A 251 -15.77 -1.86 6.87
C ALA A 251 -16.37 -0.82 7.81
N LYS A 252 -17.61 -0.39 7.54
CA LYS A 252 -18.34 0.54 8.41
C LYS A 252 -18.62 -0.06 9.79
N VAL A 253 -19.00 -1.33 9.87
CA VAL A 253 -19.21 -2.03 11.15
C VAL A 253 -17.90 -2.09 11.95
N ALA A 254 -16.78 -2.43 11.31
CA ALA A 254 -15.46 -2.47 11.94
C ALA A 254 -15.03 -1.10 12.48
N ILE A 255 -15.21 -0.03 11.69
CA ILE A 255 -14.94 1.35 12.12
C ILE A 255 -15.78 1.71 13.36
N VAL A 256 -17.08 1.43 13.32
CA VAL A 256 -17.98 1.71 14.45
C VAL A 256 -17.59 0.92 15.70
N GLN A 257 -17.13 -0.32 15.54
CA GLN A 257 -16.66 -1.14 16.66
C GLN A 257 -15.39 -0.54 17.29
N ALA A 258 -14.40 -0.17 16.48
CA ALA A 258 -13.19 0.51 16.98
C ALA A 258 -13.54 1.81 17.73
N GLN A 259 -14.49 2.60 17.22
CA GLN A 259 -14.96 3.81 17.88
C GLN A 259 -15.62 3.54 19.24
N LYS A 260 -16.39 2.46 19.38
CA LYS A 260 -16.99 2.05 20.67
C LYS A 260 -15.92 1.70 21.71
N GLU A 261 -14.77 1.24 21.26
CA GLU A 261 -13.60 0.95 22.10
C GLU A 261 -12.73 2.20 22.37
N GLY A 262 -13.20 3.38 21.94
CA GLY A 262 -12.53 4.66 22.19
C GLY A 262 -11.40 4.98 21.21
N ILE A 263 -11.28 4.20 20.14
CA ILE A 263 -10.24 4.37 19.12
C ILE A 263 -10.79 5.22 18.00
N TYR A 264 -9.98 6.14 17.50
CA TYR A 264 -10.32 6.92 16.31
C TYR A 264 -9.49 6.39 15.13
N PRO A 265 -10.03 5.48 14.30
CA PRO A 265 -9.26 4.80 13.27
C PRO A 265 -9.11 5.67 12.01
N ILE A 266 -8.17 6.62 12.04
CA ILE A 266 -8.01 7.64 10.99
C ILE A 266 -7.71 7.02 9.62
N LEU A 267 -6.85 6.00 9.59
CA LEU A 267 -6.54 5.26 8.35
C LEU A 267 -7.79 4.61 7.78
N SER A 268 -8.64 4.04 8.63
CA SER A 268 -9.84 3.36 8.20
C SER A 268 -10.86 4.30 7.59
N PHE A 269 -11.07 5.47 8.21
CA PHE A 269 -11.87 6.54 7.60
C PHE A 269 -11.31 6.98 6.25
N SER A 270 -9.98 7.10 6.18
CA SER A 270 -9.28 7.53 4.97
C SER A 270 -9.48 6.54 3.83
N TYR A 271 -9.26 5.25 4.06
CA TYR A 271 -9.46 4.21 3.06
C TYR A 271 -10.93 4.02 2.69
N TYR A 272 -11.85 4.14 3.65
CA TYR A 272 -13.28 4.05 3.38
C TYR A 272 -13.75 5.18 2.44
N GLU A 273 -13.33 6.41 2.72
CA GLU A 273 -13.64 7.56 1.87
C GLU A 273 -12.99 7.43 0.48
N PHE A 274 -11.76 6.90 0.42
CA PHE A 274 -11.10 6.68 -0.86
C PHE A 274 -11.78 5.60 -1.69
N ALA A 275 -12.24 4.51 -1.07
CA ALA A 275 -13.01 3.46 -1.74
C ALA A 275 -14.26 4.03 -2.42
N GLN A 276 -14.96 4.96 -1.75
CA GLN A 276 -16.12 5.65 -2.33
C GLN A 276 -15.76 6.43 -3.60
N SER A 277 -14.56 7.01 -3.67
CA SER A 277 -14.11 7.74 -4.86
C SER A 277 -13.98 6.84 -6.10
N TYR A 278 -13.59 5.57 -5.93
CA TYR A 278 -13.54 4.58 -7.01
C TYR A 278 -14.91 3.96 -7.29
N GLU A 279 -15.69 3.64 -6.25
CA GLU A 279 -17.07 3.15 -6.39
C GLU A 279 -17.90 4.10 -7.27
N ASN A 280 -17.76 5.41 -7.07
CA ASN A 280 -18.49 6.42 -7.84
C ASN A 280 -18.09 6.52 -9.32
N GLN A 281 -16.90 6.03 -9.70
CA GLN A 281 -16.42 6.03 -11.09
C GLN A 281 -17.00 4.85 -11.89
N GLY A 282 -17.37 3.75 -11.21
CA GLY A 282 -17.93 2.56 -11.84
C GLY A 282 -16.96 1.81 -12.76
N GLY A 283 -17.40 0.70 -13.33
CA GLY A 283 -16.55 -0.18 -14.13
C GLY A 283 -15.76 -1.19 -13.28
N LEU A 284 -15.43 -2.33 -13.90
CA LEU A 284 -14.90 -3.51 -13.19
C LEU A 284 -13.63 -3.18 -12.39
N ASP A 285 -12.64 -2.52 -12.99
CA ASP A 285 -11.36 -2.22 -12.34
C ASP A 285 -11.51 -1.27 -11.15
N ASN A 286 -12.38 -0.26 -11.27
CA ASN A 286 -12.65 0.67 -10.18
C ASN A 286 -13.44 0.01 -9.06
N ILE A 287 -14.36 -0.90 -9.37
CA ILE A 287 -15.08 -1.68 -8.35
C ILE A 287 -14.10 -2.57 -7.59
N GLN A 288 -13.22 -3.28 -8.29
CA GLN A 288 -12.19 -4.10 -7.64
C GLN A 288 -11.25 -3.25 -6.78
N THR A 289 -10.86 -2.07 -7.26
CA THR A 289 -10.05 -1.11 -6.48
C THR A 289 -10.81 -0.62 -5.24
N ALA A 290 -12.09 -0.31 -5.36
CA ALA A 290 -12.93 0.05 -4.21
C ALA A 290 -13.06 -1.10 -3.20
N MET A 291 -13.16 -2.36 -3.66
CA MET A 291 -13.18 -3.54 -2.80
C MET A 291 -11.90 -3.64 -1.96
N VAL A 292 -10.72 -3.46 -2.59
CA VAL A 292 -9.43 -3.42 -1.89
C VAL A 292 -9.44 -2.36 -0.79
N PHE A 293 -9.89 -1.14 -1.09
CA PHE A 293 -9.89 -0.05 -0.09
C PHE A 293 -10.92 -0.21 1.02
N TYR A 294 -12.10 -0.78 0.74
CA TYR A 294 -13.02 -1.12 1.82
C TYR A 294 -12.44 -2.21 2.72
N GLN A 295 -11.75 -3.20 2.15
CA GLN A 295 -11.07 -4.20 2.96
C GLN A 295 -9.92 -3.60 3.78
N TYR A 296 -9.12 -2.69 3.23
CA TYR A 296 -8.14 -1.93 4.01
C TYR A 296 -8.78 -1.15 5.15
N ALA A 297 -9.92 -0.49 4.90
CA ALA A 297 -10.64 0.24 5.93
C ALA A 297 -11.08 -0.68 7.07
N LYS A 298 -11.60 -1.86 6.74
CA LYS A 298 -11.97 -2.89 7.71
C LYS A 298 -10.77 -3.34 8.54
N GLU A 299 -9.72 -3.83 7.88
CA GLU A 299 -8.56 -4.45 8.53
C GLU A 299 -7.78 -3.45 9.40
N THR A 300 -7.58 -2.22 8.91
CA THR A 300 -6.92 -1.18 9.71
C THR A 300 -7.73 -0.77 10.93
N SER A 301 -9.06 -1.00 10.95
CA SER A 301 -9.88 -0.71 12.14
C SER A 301 -9.64 -1.72 13.26
N THR A 302 -9.25 -2.95 12.92
CA THR A 302 -9.20 -4.08 13.86
C THR A 302 -7.79 -4.55 14.20
N VAL A 303 -6.81 -4.29 13.34
CA VAL A 303 -5.43 -4.83 13.41
C VAL A 303 -4.72 -4.63 14.75
N PHE A 304 -5.01 -3.56 15.49
CA PHE A 304 -4.38 -3.27 16.77
C PHE A 304 -5.29 -3.46 17.98
N LEU A 305 -6.54 -3.90 17.79
CA LEU A 305 -7.45 -4.14 18.91
C LEU A 305 -6.95 -5.30 19.78
N GLU A 306 -6.50 -6.37 19.14
CA GLU A 306 -6.02 -7.58 19.81
C GLU A 306 -4.67 -7.36 20.52
N THR A 307 -3.81 -6.47 19.98
CA THR A 307 -2.47 -6.16 20.53
C THR A 307 -2.47 -5.48 21.90
N THR A 308 -3.60 -4.89 22.32
CA THR A 308 -3.71 -4.14 23.58
C THR A 308 -4.45 -4.90 24.69
N SER A 309 -4.92 -6.11 24.39
CA SER A 309 -5.44 -7.00 25.41
C SER A 309 -4.27 -7.60 26.16
N SER A 310 -3.98 -7.11 27.36
CA SER A 310 -3.07 -7.83 28.28
C SER A 310 -3.51 -9.30 28.33
N PRO A 311 -2.59 -10.27 28.21
CA PRO A 311 -2.96 -11.67 28.35
C PRO A 311 -3.58 -11.85 29.73
N LYS A 312 -4.90 -11.97 29.79
CA LYS A 312 -5.56 -12.49 30.96
C LYS A 312 -5.18 -13.96 30.98
N ILE A 313 -4.23 -14.30 31.84
CA ILE A 313 -4.00 -15.70 32.23
C ILE A 313 -5.31 -16.15 32.89
N ILE A 314 -6.20 -16.73 32.10
CA ILE A 314 -7.32 -17.51 32.57
C ILE A 314 -6.72 -18.89 32.79
N GLU A 315 -6.60 -19.31 34.05
CA GLU A 315 -6.15 -20.66 34.40
C GLU A 315 -6.89 -21.68 33.53
N GLU A 316 -6.13 -22.42 32.70
CA GLU A 316 -6.70 -23.45 31.83
C GLU A 316 -7.38 -24.53 32.69
N PRO A 317 -8.67 -24.85 32.46
CA PRO A 317 -9.25 -26.03 33.05
C PRO A 317 -8.68 -27.26 32.34
N SER A 318 -8.04 -28.14 33.11
CA SER A 318 -7.50 -29.40 32.63
C SER A 318 -8.61 -30.32 32.08
N ILE A 319 -8.61 -30.58 30.78
CA ILE A 319 -9.52 -31.54 30.13
C ILE A 319 -8.75 -32.83 29.87
N THR A 320 -9.11 -33.91 30.58
CA THR A 320 -8.66 -35.27 30.29
C THR A 320 -9.39 -35.83 29.06
N ILE A 321 -8.64 -36.25 28.04
CA ILE A 321 -9.18 -36.86 26.81
C ILE A 321 -9.23 -38.40 26.98
N PRO A 322 -10.38 -39.07 26.76
CA PRO A 322 -10.43 -40.51 26.57
C PRO A 322 -10.11 -40.89 25.12
N THR A 323 -9.19 -41.82 24.94
CA THR A 323 -8.81 -42.41 23.65
C THR A 323 -9.96 -43.23 23.06
N GLN A 324 -10.27 -43.02 21.78
CA GLN A 324 -10.94 -44.04 20.95
C GLN A 324 -10.22 -44.24 19.62
N THR A 325 -9.97 -45.51 19.34
CA THR A 325 -9.40 -46.07 18.12
C THR A 325 -10.54 -46.49 17.20
N THR A 326 -10.47 -46.22 15.89
CA THR A 326 -10.79 -47.17 14.80
C THR A 326 -10.58 -46.60 13.39
N THR A 327 -9.64 -47.23 12.68
CA THR A 327 -9.67 -47.86 11.34
C THR A 327 -10.09 -47.08 10.07
N PRO A 328 -9.38 -47.22 8.93
CA PRO A 328 -9.51 -46.37 7.73
C PRO A 328 -10.49 -46.92 6.68
N GLN A 329 -11.14 -46.02 5.95
CA GLN A 329 -11.93 -46.34 4.77
C GLN A 329 -11.52 -45.48 3.58
N ALA A 330 -11.13 -46.15 2.49
CA ALA A 330 -10.75 -45.55 1.22
C ALA A 330 -12.00 -45.20 0.39
N THR A 331 -11.96 -44.04 -0.28
CA THR A 331 -12.91 -43.71 -1.35
C THR A 331 -12.18 -42.98 -2.49
N THR A 332 -12.51 -43.42 -3.69
CA THR A 332 -11.93 -43.09 -5.00
C THR A 332 -12.24 -41.67 -5.48
N SER A 333 -11.25 -41.03 -6.11
CA SER A 333 -11.37 -39.75 -6.83
C SER A 333 -12.06 -39.89 -8.19
N PRO A 334 -12.90 -38.93 -8.60
CA PRO A 334 -13.18 -38.65 -10.00
C PRO A 334 -12.28 -37.52 -10.53
N THR A 335 -11.71 -37.75 -11.70
CA THR A 335 -10.90 -36.83 -12.50
C THR A 335 -11.71 -35.59 -12.90
N GLN A 336 -11.14 -34.39 -12.66
CA GLN A 336 -11.68 -33.10 -13.10
C GLN A 336 -10.90 -32.60 -14.33
N PRO A 337 -11.55 -31.95 -15.33
CA PRO A 337 -10.92 -31.54 -16.58
C PRO A 337 -10.03 -30.30 -16.42
N GLU A 338 -9.04 -30.18 -17.32
CA GLU A 338 -8.07 -29.08 -17.36
C GLU A 338 -8.71 -27.69 -17.45
N PRO A 339 -8.22 -26.69 -16.68
CA PRO A 339 -8.66 -25.31 -16.81
C PRO A 339 -7.99 -24.63 -18.01
N THR A 340 -8.83 -24.12 -18.91
CA THR A 340 -8.50 -23.14 -19.93
C THR A 340 -7.88 -21.89 -19.29
N LYS A 341 -6.71 -21.49 -19.83
CA LYS A 341 -5.93 -20.32 -19.39
C LYS A 341 -6.76 -19.04 -19.54
N SER A 342 -7.09 -18.41 -18.41
CA SER A 342 -7.65 -17.05 -18.35
C SER A 342 -6.60 -16.12 -17.73
N TYR A 343 -6.39 -14.96 -18.35
CA TYR A 343 -5.42 -13.97 -17.90
C TYR A 343 -6.07 -13.10 -16.81
N ILE A 344 -5.56 -13.20 -15.59
CA ILE A 344 -5.96 -12.39 -14.44
C ILE A 344 -5.15 -11.08 -14.53
N SER A 345 -5.84 -9.94 -14.64
CA SER A 345 -5.21 -8.63 -14.56
C SER A 345 -4.99 -8.30 -13.09
N LEU A 346 -3.75 -8.41 -12.62
CA LEU A 346 -3.33 -7.80 -11.36
C LEU A 346 -3.34 -6.28 -11.56
N ILE A 347 -3.94 -5.55 -10.62
CA ILE A 347 -3.82 -4.09 -10.54
C ILE A 347 -2.62 -3.83 -9.62
N PRO A 348 -1.40 -3.54 -10.14
CA PRO A 348 -0.28 -3.18 -9.29
C PRO A 348 -0.59 -1.86 -8.60
N PHE A 349 -0.61 -1.88 -7.27
CA PHE A 349 -1.00 -0.73 -6.45
C PHE A 349 0.11 0.35 -6.37
N ALA A 350 1.24 0.13 -7.06
CA ALA A 350 2.36 1.06 -7.11
C ALA A 350 2.46 1.92 -8.40
N LEU A 351 1.55 1.82 -9.38
CA LEU A 351 1.80 2.38 -10.71
C LEU A 351 0.66 3.24 -11.29
N LEU A 352 0.39 4.40 -10.67
CA LEU A 352 -0.34 5.49 -11.33
C LEU A 352 0.54 6.65 -11.85
N VAL A 353 1.86 6.47 -11.88
CA VAL A 353 2.78 7.42 -12.55
C VAL A 353 3.52 6.79 -13.75
N GLY A 354 3.76 5.47 -13.76
CA GLY A 354 4.52 4.84 -14.86
C GLY A 354 3.76 4.58 -16.15
N ILE A 355 2.43 4.75 -16.19
CA ILE A 355 1.65 4.57 -17.43
C ILE A 355 1.84 5.74 -18.41
N VAL A 356 2.22 6.94 -17.93
CA VAL A 356 2.50 8.08 -18.81
C VAL A 356 3.95 8.09 -19.29
N LEU A 357 4.86 7.41 -18.58
CA LEU A 357 6.31 7.54 -18.79
C LEU A 357 7.02 6.32 -19.41
N GLY A 358 6.39 5.14 -19.43
CA GLY A 358 6.98 3.90 -19.95
C GLY A 358 6.88 3.65 -21.47
N PHE A 359 6.27 4.55 -22.26
CA PHE A 359 5.91 4.24 -23.66
C PHE A 359 7.03 4.36 -24.72
N ILE A 360 8.30 4.60 -24.35
CA ILE A 360 9.38 4.85 -25.34
C ILE A 360 10.39 3.70 -25.52
N VAL A 361 10.46 2.68 -24.66
CA VAL A 361 11.45 1.60 -24.86
C VAL A 361 10.95 0.44 -25.75
N GLY A 362 9.66 0.41 -26.11
CA GLY A 362 9.05 -0.63 -26.94
C GLY A 362 9.00 -0.36 -28.46
N ARG A 363 9.94 0.37 -29.06
CA ARG A 363 9.96 0.54 -30.53
C ARG A 363 11.37 0.55 -31.13
N LYS A 364 12.03 -0.60 -31.04
CA LYS A 364 13.04 -1.06 -32.01
C LYS A 364 12.79 -2.52 -32.37
N SER A 365 11.91 -2.72 -33.35
CA SER A 365 12.12 -3.55 -34.54
C SER A 365 11.12 -3.17 -35.60
#